data_AF-A0A6G1RLZ5-F1
#
_entry.id   AF-A0A6G1RLZ5-F1
#
_cell.length_a   1.000
_cell.length_b   1.000
_cell.length_c   1.000
_cell.angle_alpha   90.00
_cell.angle_beta   90.00
_cell.angle_gamma   90.00
#
_symmetry.space_group_name_H-M   'P 1'
#
loop_
_entity.id
_entity.type
_entity.pdbx_description
1 polymer ?
#
loop_
_entity_poly.entity_id
_entity_poly.type
_entity_poly.pdbx_seq_one_letter_code
_entity_poly.pdbx_strand_id
1 'polypeptide(L)'
;TYFGPEHAQVLSRHLLHSSLPGLTRMEQMSLMALADTIATTSTDIGESRDRNQGGETLDECGLKFLLAVQLHTFLTTSLPPVHRAQLLHQGLSTSHFAWAFHSVAEEELLSMLPAMQKGDPTWSELRAMGVGWWVRNIHSLRKCIEKVAKAAFQRNNDPLDAAIFYLA
;
A
#
# COMPACT_ATOMS: atom_id res chain seq x y z
N THR A 1 12.91 -12.54 -16.30
CA THR A 1 11.73 -13.44 -16.40
C THR A 1 10.49 -12.57 -16.24
N TYR A 2 9.61 -12.53 -17.24
CA TYR A 2 8.44 -11.63 -17.26
C TYR A 2 7.21 -12.33 -16.64
N PHE A 3 6.57 -11.69 -15.67
CA PHE A 3 5.30 -12.12 -15.09
C PHE A 3 4.26 -11.03 -15.39
N GLY A 4 3.17 -11.40 -16.06
CA GLY A 4 2.21 -10.46 -16.65
C GLY A 4 0.76 -10.90 -16.39
N PRO A 5 -0.23 -10.23 -17.00
CA PRO A 5 -1.64 -10.39 -16.69
C PRO A 5 -2.13 -11.78 -17.10
N GLU A 6 -1.66 -12.28 -18.23
CA GLU A 6 -1.91 -13.64 -18.71
C GLU A 6 -1.39 -14.69 -17.71
N HIS A 7 -0.19 -14.47 -17.15
CA HIS A 7 0.41 -15.38 -16.18
C HIS A 7 -0.35 -15.36 -14.84
N ALA A 8 -0.77 -14.18 -14.37
CA ALA A 8 -1.61 -14.05 -13.18
C ALA A 8 -2.99 -14.68 -13.37
N GLN A 9 -3.63 -14.49 -14.53
CA GLN A 9 -4.92 -15.12 -14.83
C GLN A 9 -4.83 -16.65 -14.83
N VAL A 10 -3.77 -17.21 -15.42
CA VAL A 10 -3.53 -18.66 -15.38
C VAL A 10 -3.32 -19.14 -13.94
N LEU A 11 -2.48 -18.45 -13.16
CA LEU A 11 -2.25 -18.79 -11.77
C LEU A 11 -3.54 -18.69 -10.94
N SER A 12 -4.31 -17.63 -11.12
CA SER A 12 -5.60 -17.40 -10.45
C SER A 12 -6.59 -18.52 -10.77
N ARG A 13 -6.75 -18.89 -12.05
CA ARG A 13 -7.59 -20.03 -12.46
C ARG A 13 -7.15 -21.32 -11.79
N HIS A 14 -5.85 -21.60 -11.71
CA HIS A 14 -5.37 -22.82 -11.05
C HIS A 14 -5.61 -22.79 -9.53
N LEU A 15 -5.33 -21.66 -8.86
CA LEU A 15 -5.52 -21.52 -7.41
C LEU A 15 -7.01 -21.48 -7.00
N LEU A 16 -7.91 -21.05 -7.88
CA LEU A 16 -9.36 -21.11 -7.66
C LEU A 16 -9.89 -22.55 -7.65
N HIS A 17 -9.38 -23.40 -8.54
CA HIS A 17 -9.87 -24.77 -8.71
C HIS A 17 -9.09 -25.81 -7.91
N SER A 18 -7.83 -25.53 -7.55
CA SER A 18 -6.94 -26.48 -6.88
C SER A 18 -6.38 -25.89 -5.59
N SER A 19 -6.62 -26.54 -4.45
CA SER A 19 -5.97 -26.18 -3.18
C SER A 19 -4.53 -26.68 -3.17
N LEU A 20 -3.56 -25.78 -2.95
CA LEU A 20 -2.15 -26.17 -2.80
C LEU A 20 -1.95 -26.90 -1.46
N PRO A 21 -1.35 -28.10 -1.44
CA PRO A 21 -1.06 -28.79 -0.19
C PRO A 21 -0.06 -27.96 0.64
N GLY A 22 -0.41 -27.70 1.90
CA GLY A 22 0.41 -26.92 2.83
C GLY A 22 0.06 -25.43 2.92
N LEU A 23 -0.88 -24.93 2.11
CA LEU A 23 -1.42 -23.56 2.22
C LEU A 23 -2.88 -23.59 2.68
N THR A 24 -3.23 -22.71 3.60
CA THR A 24 -4.62 -22.43 3.96
C THR A 24 -5.34 -21.71 2.83
N ARG A 25 -6.68 -21.78 2.79
CA ARG A 25 -7.50 -21.05 1.80
C ARG A 25 -7.25 -19.54 1.81
N MET A 26 -6.93 -18.99 2.99
CA MET A 26 -6.65 -17.57 3.15
C MET A 26 -5.28 -17.19 2.57
N GLU A 27 -4.24 -17.98 2.84
CA GLU A 27 -2.91 -17.76 2.26
C GLU A 27 -2.94 -17.91 0.73
N GLN A 28 -3.75 -18.84 0.23
CA GLN A 28 -3.95 -19.02 -1.20
C GLN A 28 -4.65 -17.80 -1.84
N MET A 29 -5.60 -17.18 -1.15
CA MET A 29 -6.25 -15.94 -1.59
C MET A 29 -5.28 -14.75 -1.53
N SER A 30 -4.44 -14.66 -0.49
CA SER A 30 -3.36 -13.66 -0.43
C SER A 30 -2.36 -13.80 -1.56
N LEU A 31 -1.95 -15.03 -1.88
CA LEU A 31 -1.05 -15.32 -2.99
C LEU A 31 -1.65 -14.89 -4.34
N MET A 32 -2.94 -15.14 -4.54
CA MET A 32 -3.66 -14.72 -5.73
C MET A 32 -3.72 -13.19 -5.84
N ALA A 33 -4.10 -12.49 -4.76
CA ALA A 33 -4.14 -11.03 -4.71
C ALA A 33 -2.76 -10.41 -4.97
N LEU A 34 -1.70 -11.00 -4.43
CA LEU A 34 -0.32 -10.60 -4.69
C LEU A 34 0.06 -10.81 -6.16
N ALA A 35 -0.26 -11.96 -6.74
CA ALA A 35 0.03 -12.24 -8.14
C ALA A 35 -0.72 -11.30 -9.09
N ASP A 36 -1.99 -11.03 -8.82
CA ASP A 36 -2.79 -10.07 -9.60
C ASP A 36 -2.19 -8.66 -9.48
N THR A 37 -1.82 -8.23 -8.28
CA THR A 37 -1.15 -6.94 -8.05
C THR A 37 0.18 -6.85 -8.81
N ILE A 38 1.03 -7.88 -8.72
CA ILE A 38 2.31 -7.92 -9.46
C ILE A 38 2.06 -7.81 -10.95
N ALA A 39 1.05 -8.52 -11.47
CA ALA A 39 0.74 -8.51 -12.89
C ALA A 39 0.17 -7.17 -13.35
N THR A 40 -0.70 -6.51 -12.57
CA THR A 40 -1.22 -5.18 -12.93
C THR A 40 -0.13 -4.12 -12.87
N THR A 41 0.74 -4.18 -11.86
CA THR A 41 1.84 -3.23 -11.76
C THR A 41 2.92 -3.50 -12.80
N SER A 42 3.18 -4.76 -13.16
CA SER A 42 4.14 -5.10 -14.23
C SER A 42 3.62 -4.78 -15.64
N THR A 43 2.31 -4.83 -15.88
CA THR A 43 1.71 -4.42 -17.16
C THR A 43 1.67 -2.93 -17.35
N ASP A 44 1.35 -2.17 -16.29
CA ASP A 44 1.40 -0.71 -16.33
C ASP A 44 2.84 -0.21 -16.59
N ILE A 45 3.85 -1.00 -16.21
CA ILE A 45 5.28 -0.74 -16.49
C ILE A 45 5.68 -1.17 -17.93
N GLY A 46 4.99 -2.14 -18.53
CA GLY A 46 5.29 -2.69 -19.85
C GLY A 46 4.63 -1.95 -21.01
N GLU A 47 3.38 -1.50 -20.84
CA GLU A 47 2.58 -0.85 -21.91
C GLU A 47 2.77 0.67 -21.98
N SER A 48 3.30 1.29 -20.93
CA SER A 48 3.62 2.73 -20.87
C SER A 48 4.92 3.11 -21.58
N ARG A 49 5.57 2.18 -22.30
CA ARG A 49 6.72 2.50 -23.16
C ARG A 49 6.35 3.23 -24.46
N ASP A 50 5.07 3.24 -24.86
CA ASP A 50 4.67 3.75 -26.19
C ASP A 50 3.67 4.92 -26.20
N ARG A 51 3.31 5.54 -25.06
CA ARG A 51 2.39 6.70 -25.08
C ARG A 51 2.78 7.80 -24.09
N ASN A 52 3.53 8.78 -24.60
CA ASN A 52 3.55 10.21 -24.25
C ASN A 52 2.64 10.70 -23.10
N GLN A 53 2.91 10.29 -21.86
CA GLN A 53 2.47 10.93 -20.62
C GLN A 53 3.41 10.44 -19.52
N GLY A 54 4.14 11.36 -18.88
CA GLY A 54 5.23 11.06 -17.95
C GLY A 54 4.79 10.36 -16.66
N GLY A 55 4.63 9.04 -16.72
CA GLY A 55 4.58 8.17 -15.55
C GLY A 55 5.99 7.62 -15.32
N GLU A 56 6.71 8.18 -14.35
CA GLU A 56 7.92 7.55 -13.83
C GLU A 56 7.50 6.21 -13.22
N THR A 57 7.89 5.13 -13.90
CA THR A 57 7.61 3.77 -13.46
C THR A 57 8.28 3.55 -12.11
N LEU A 58 7.51 3.05 -11.14
CA LEU A 58 8.05 2.69 -9.83
C LEU A 58 9.32 1.86 -9.97
N ASP A 59 10.35 2.25 -9.23
CA ASP A 59 11.56 1.44 -9.13
C ASP A 59 11.32 0.14 -8.33
N GLU A 60 12.29 -0.77 -8.39
CA GLU A 60 12.20 -2.08 -7.74
C GLU A 60 11.92 -2.00 -6.23
N CYS A 61 12.48 -1.01 -5.53
CA CYS A 61 12.25 -0.84 -4.10
C CYS A 61 10.83 -0.33 -3.84
N GLY A 62 10.35 0.60 -4.67
CA GLY A 62 8.96 1.06 -4.64
C GLY A 62 7.96 -0.07 -4.85
N LEU A 63 8.23 -0.97 -5.80
CA LEU A 63 7.40 -2.15 -6.04
C LEU A 63 7.36 -3.10 -4.84
N LYS A 64 8.52 -3.43 -4.25
CA LYS A 64 8.59 -4.29 -3.06
C LYS A 64 7.78 -3.71 -1.91
N PHE A 65 7.86 -2.40 -1.70
CA PHE A 65 7.07 -1.71 -0.69
C PHE A 65 5.57 -1.80 -0.99
N LEU A 66 5.13 -1.47 -2.20
CA LEU A 66 3.70 -1.54 -2.54
C LEU A 66 3.14 -2.95 -2.41
N LEU A 67 3.88 -3.99 -2.79
CA LEU A 67 3.45 -5.37 -2.58
C LEU A 67 3.19 -5.67 -1.11
N ALA A 68 4.03 -5.16 -0.22
CA ALA A 68 3.82 -5.29 1.21
C ALA A 68 2.58 -4.51 1.70
N VAL A 69 2.38 -3.28 1.21
CA VAL A 69 1.18 -2.47 1.48
C VAL A 69 -0.08 -3.21 1.06
N GLN A 70 -0.08 -3.81 -0.13
CA GLN A 70 -1.23 -4.53 -0.69
C GLN A 70 -1.51 -5.80 0.10
N LEU A 71 -0.48 -6.58 0.44
CA LEU A 71 -0.65 -7.74 1.32
C LEU A 71 -1.21 -7.34 2.69
N HIS A 72 -0.68 -6.28 3.31
CA HIS A 72 -1.18 -5.80 4.59
C HIS A 72 -2.65 -5.36 4.49
N THR A 73 -3.02 -4.65 3.43
CA THR A 73 -4.40 -4.21 3.19
C THR A 73 -5.34 -5.41 2.97
N PHE A 74 -4.88 -6.41 2.24
CA PHE A 74 -5.62 -7.65 2.02
C PHE A 74 -5.83 -8.42 3.33
N LEU A 75 -4.77 -8.61 4.11
CA LEU A 75 -4.84 -9.34 5.37
C LEU A 75 -5.69 -8.61 6.40
N THR A 76 -5.59 -7.28 6.50
CA THR A 76 -6.44 -6.50 7.41
C THR A 76 -7.92 -6.58 7.06
N THR A 77 -8.29 -6.75 5.78
CA THR A 77 -9.69 -6.93 5.38
C THR A 77 -10.18 -8.37 5.49
N SER A 78 -9.29 -9.35 5.27
CA SER A 78 -9.67 -10.77 5.17
C SER A 78 -9.56 -11.54 6.49
N LEU A 79 -8.69 -11.11 7.42
CA LEU A 79 -8.47 -11.82 8.69
C LEU A 79 -9.64 -11.65 9.68
N PRO A 80 -9.83 -12.63 10.60
CA PRO A 80 -10.75 -12.50 11.72
C PRO A 80 -10.43 -11.28 12.61
N PRO A 81 -11.43 -10.67 13.27
CA PRO A 81 -11.26 -9.42 14.01
C PRO A 81 -10.12 -9.41 15.05
N VAL A 82 -9.90 -10.54 15.72
CA VAL A 82 -8.84 -10.67 16.76
C VAL A 82 -7.44 -10.51 16.17
N HIS A 83 -7.17 -11.17 15.03
CA HIS A 83 -5.87 -11.07 14.36
C HIS A 83 -5.70 -9.73 13.64
N ARG A 84 -6.80 -9.14 13.18
CA ARG A 84 -6.83 -7.82 12.53
C ARG A 84 -6.33 -6.72 13.46
N ALA A 85 -6.79 -6.69 14.71
CA ALA A 85 -6.38 -5.65 15.67
C ALA A 85 -4.87 -5.67 15.92
N GLN A 86 -4.28 -6.86 16.05
CA GLN A 86 -2.84 -7.02 16.21
C GLN A 86 -2.09 -6.54 14.95
N LEU A 87 -2.56 -6.92 13.76
CA LEU A 87 -1.93 -6.53 12.50
C LEU A 87 -1.99 -5.01 12.27
N LEU A 88 -3.13 -4.38 12.54
CA LEU A 88 -3.31 -2.92 12.44
C LEU A 88 -2.39 -2.17 13.41
N HIS A 89 -2.18 -2.70 14.62
CA HIS A 89 -1.29 -2.09 15.59
C HIS A 89 0.19 -2.24 15.19
N GLN A 90 0.56 -3.38 14.59
CA GLN A 90 1.94 -3.65 14.14
C GLN A 90 2.31 -2.88 12.88
N GLY A 91 1.40 -2.73 11.92
CA GLY A 91 1.69 -2.14 10.62
C GLY A 91 2.64 -2.98 9.76
N LEU A 92 3.33 -2.34 8.81
CA LEU A 92 4.42 -2.97 8.07
C LEU A 92 5.69 -3.01 8.91
N SER A 93 6.54 -4.01 8.70
CA SER A 93 7.85 -4.07 9.34
C SER A 93 8.80 -2.99 8.81
N THR A 94 9.79 -2.62 9.61
CA THR A 94 10.81 -1.61 9.28
C THR A 94 11.62 -1.92 8.01
N SER A 95 11.79 -3.20 7.68
CA SER A 95 12.42 -3.61 6.41
C SER A 95 11.66 -3.09 5.19
N HIS A 96 10.33 -3.01 5.24
CA HIS A 96 9.51 -2.45 4.16
C HIS A 96 9.70 -0.94 4.05
N PHE A 97 9.85 -0.25 5.18
CA PHE A 97 10.14 1.19 5.18
C PHE A 97 11.50 1.49 4.54
N ALA A 98 12.49 0.60 4.74
CA ALA A 98 13.77 0.73 4.06
C ALA A 98 13.61 0.67 2.54
N TRP A 99 12.76 -0.22 2.01
CA TRP A 99 12.46 -0.25 0.58
C TRP A 99 11.78 1.04 0.10
N ALA A 100 10.79 1.55 0.83
CA ALA A 100 10.19 2.85 0.49
C ALA A 100 11.20 4.00 0.51
N PHE A 101 12.10 4.02 1.50
CA PHE A 101 13.11 5.07 1.64
C PHE A 101 14.14 5.08 0.49
N HIS A 102 14.49 3.90 -0.01
CA HIS A 102 15.43 3.77 -1.14
C HIS A 102 14.76 3.95 -2.50
N SER A 103 13.42 4.01 -2.55
CA SER A 103 12.69 4.31 -3.77
C SER A 103 12.93 5.76 -4.21
N VAL A 104 13.03 5.95 -5.51
CA VAL A 104 13.12 7.28 -6.14
C VAL A 104 11.73 7.88 -6.37
N ALA A 105 10.69 7.04 -6.42
CA ALA A 105 9.31 7.41 -6.70
C ALA A 105 8.50 7.74 -5.42
N GLU A 106 9.04 8.59 -4.55
CA GLU A 106 8.45 8.90 -3.23
C GLU A 106 7.01 9.46 -3.33
N GLU A 107 6.76 10.37 -4.27
CA GLU A 107 5.46 11.03 -4.41
C GLU A 107 4.40 10.06 -4.98
N GLU A 108 4.78 9.24 -5.96
CA GLU A 108 3.97 8.19 -6.54
C GLU A 108 3.57 7.18 -5.46
N LEU A 109 4.54 6.71 -4.66
CA LEU A 109 4.29 5.79 -3.55
C LEU A 109 3.28 6.35 -2.56
N LEU A 110 3.42 7.62 -2.17
CA LEU A 110 2.44 8.28 -1.30
C LEU A 110 1.05 8.32 -1.94
N SER A 111 0.96 8.67 -3.22
CA SER A 111 -0.32 8.76 -3.95
C SER A 111 -1.03 7.40 -4.07
N MET A 112 -0.27 6.31 -4.12
CA MET A 112 -0.77 4.94 -4.24
C MET A 112 -1.16 4.29 -2.91
N LEU A 113 -0.89 4.94 -1.77
CA LEU A 113 -1.37 4.42 -0.49
C LEU A 113 -2.91 4.40 -0.44
N PRO A 114 -3.54 3.31 0.02
CA PRO A 114 -5.00 3.21 0.06
C PRO A 114 -5.67 4.34 0.85
N ALA A 115 -5.07 4.77 1.96
CA ALA A 115 -5.56 5.88 2.77
C ALA A 115 -5.55 7.22 2.01
N MET A 116 -4.56 7.43 1.12
CA MET A 116 -4.48 8.63 0.29
C MET A 116 -5.49 8.60 -0.87
N GLN A 117 -5.71 7.44 -1.48
CA GLN A 117 -6.69 7.28 -2.56
C GLN A 117 -8.13 7.45 -2.08
N LYS A 118 -8.44 7.01 -0.86
CA LYS A 118 -9.77 7.18 -0.24
C LYS A 118 -10.11 8.63 0.10
N GLY A 119 -9.11 9.50 0.23
CA GLY A 119 -9.29 10.91 0.58
C GLY A 119 -9.62 11.20 2.05
N ASP A 120 -9.71 10.16 2.89
CA ASP A 120 -9.97 10.26 4.34
C ASP A 120 -8.88 9.50 5.12
N PRO A 121 -7.63 10.00 5.12
CA PRO A 121 -6.52 9.29 5.76
C PRO A 121 -6.52 9.48 7.27
N THR A 122 -6.31 8.40 8.02
CA THR A 122 -6.06 8.46 9.46
C THR A 122 -4.57 8.39 9.79
N TRP A 123 -4.17 8.98 10.93
CA TRP A 123 -2.79 8.88 11.39
C TRP A 123 -2.36 7.42 11.64
N SER A 124 -3.27 6.59 12.15
CA SER A 124 -2.99 5.16 12.36
C SER A 124 -2.64 4.43 11.06
N GLU A 125 -3.34 4.73 9.96
CA GLU A 125 -3.03 4.14 8.66
C GLU A 125 -1.67 4.61 8.13
N LEU A 126 -1.37 5.92 8.19
CA LEU A 126 -0.08 6.43 7.72
C LEU A 126 1.09 5.95 8.57
N ARG A 127 0.89 5.86 9.88
CA ARG A 127 1.86 5.28 10.81
C ARG A 127 2.11 3.81 10.51
N ALA A 128 1.07 3.03 10.22
CA ALA A 128 1.19 1.62 9.86
C ALA A 128 2.00 1.42 8.56
N MET A 129 1.90 2.36 7.61
CA MET A 129 2.70 2.38 6.38
C MET A 129 4.08 3.03 6.55
N GLY A 130 4.40 3.50 7.75
CA GLY A 130 5.70 4.10 8.09
C GLY A 130 6.00 5.40 7.38
N VAL A 131 4.99 6.17 6.96
CA VAL A 131 5.16 7.42 6.17
C VAL A 131 6.21 8.36 6.78
N GLY A 132 6.22 8.52 8.10
CA GLY A 132 7.21 9.38 8.78
C GLY A 132 8.66 8.88 8.76
N TRP A 133 8.91 7.62 8.37
CA TRP A 133 10.24 7.02 8.32
C TRP A 133 10.91 7.12 6.96
N TRP A 134 10.12 7.16 5.89
CA TRP A 134 10.65 7.07 4.52
C TRP A 134 10.39 8.31 3.66
N VAL A 135 9.43 9.17 4.01
CA VAL A 135 9.22 10.44 3.32
C VAL A 135 10.35 11.40 3.65
N ARG A 136 11.12 11.78 2.64
CA ARG A 136 12.29 12.66 2.78
C ARG A 136 11.92 14.12 2.56
N ASN A 137 10.90 14.40 1.73
CA ASN A 137 10.47 15.77 1.47
C ASN A 137 9.55 16.28 2.58
N ILE A 138 10.04 17.23 3.38
CA ILE A 138 9.28 17.86 4.47
C ILE A 138 7.98 18.54 3.98
N HIS A 139 7.95 19.04 2.74
CA HIS A 139 6.73 19.62 2.17
C HIS A 139 5.68 18.55 1.89
N SER A 140 6.09 17.39 1.36
CA SER A 140 5.20 16.25 1.12
C SER A 140 4.68 15.69 2.45
N LEU A 141 5.55 15.57 3.45
CA LEU A 141 5.15 15.15 4.80
C LEU A 141 4.12 16.11 5.41
N ARG A 142 4.37 17.42 5.36
CA ARG A 142 3.40 18.44 5.84
C ARG A 142 2.06 18.31 5.14
N LYS A 143 2.04 18.16 3.81
CA LYS A 143 0.80 17.95 3.06
C LYS A 143 0.05 16.69 3.51
N CYS A 144 0.77 15.59 3.78
CA CYS A 144 0.16 14.37 4.32
C CYS A 144 -0.47 14.61 5.70
N ILE A 145 0.25 15.27 6.61
CA ILE A 145 -0.25 15.58 7.95
C ILE A 145 -1.43 16.55 7.90
N GLU A 146 -1.41 17.57 7.03
CA GLU A 146 -2.54 18.47 6.81
C GLU A 146 -3.79 17.73 6.30
N LYS A 147 -3.63 16.75 5.40
CA LYS A 147 -4.75 15.92 4.94
C LYS A 147 -5.35 15.11 6.09
N VAL A 148 -4.52 14.54 6.96
CA VAL A 148 -4.97 13.82 8.16
C VAL A 148 -5.70 14.76 9.12
N ALA A 149 -5.14 15.96 9.38
CA ALA A 149 -5.76 16.94 10.26
C ALA A 149 -7.14 17.39 9.75
N LYS A 150 -7.25 17.65 8.44
CA LYS A 150 -8.53 17.99 7.78
C LYS A 150 -9.54 16.85 7.89
N ALA A 151 -9.11 15.62 7.64
CA ALA A 151 -9.97 14.43 7.75
C ALA A 151 -10.45 14.20 9.20
N ALA A 152 -9.56 14.35 10.19
CA ALA A 152 -9.91 14.26 11.61
C ALA A 152 -10.95 15.31 12.02
N PHE A 153 -10.74 16.57 11.62
CA PHE A 153 -11.69 17.65 11.88
C PHE A 153 -13.06 17.37 11.23
N GLN A 154 -13.08 16.93 9.98
CA GLN A 154 -14.34 16.65 9.27
C GLN A 154 -15.13 15.49 9.89
N ARG A 155 -14.47 14.54 10.56
CA ARG A 155 -15.11 13.39 11.19
C ARG A 155 -15.79 13.74 12.51
N ASN A 156 -15.12 14.52 13.37
CA ASN A 156 -15.57 14.79 14.73
C ASN A 156 -16.06 16.23 14.96
N ASN A 157 -15.81 17.15 14.02
CA ASN A 157 -15.97 18.60 14.17
C ASN A 157 -15.27 19.18 15.41
N ASP A 158 -14.27 18.47 15.93
CA ASP A 158 -13.47 18.91 17.08
C ASP A 158 -12.16 19.55 16.58
N PRO A 159 -11.95 20.85 16.82
CA PRO A 159 -10.70 21.51 16.43
C PRO A 159 -9.47 20.97 17.18
N LEU A 160 -9.63 20.36 18.36
CA LEU A 160 -8.51 19.78 19.12
C LEU A 160 -7.92 18.55 18.42
N ASP A 161 -8.76 17.73 17.79
CA ASP A 161 -8.34 16.55 17.03
C ASP A 161 -7.46 16.92 15.82
N ALA A 162 -7.65 18.11 15.25
CA ALA A 162 -6.80 18.63 14.19
C ALA A 162 -5.55 19.35 14.73
N ALA A 163 -5.69 20.08 15.84
CA ALA A 163 -4.61 20.90 16.40
C ALA A 163 -3.37 20.07 16.77
N ILE A 164 -3.55 18.84 17.25
CA ILE A 164 -2.43 17.95 17.62
C ILE A 164 -1.46 17.71 16.46
N PHE A 165 -1.95 17.70 15.21
CA PHE A 165 -1.15 17.49 14.01
C PHE A 165 -0.33 18.71 13.58
N TYR A 166 -0.65 19.90 14.12
CA TYR A 166 0.08 21.14 13.86
C TYR A 166 1.06 21.52 14.96
N LEU A 167 0.98 20.86 16.12
CA LEU A 167 1.85 21.10 17.28
C LEU A 167 3.10 20.20 17.30
N ALA A 168 3.14 19.19 16.43
CA ALA A 168 4.20 18.18 16.35
C ALA A 168 5.37 18.57 15.43
#